data_AF-A0A2G9ZPC0-F1
#
_entry.id   AF-A0A2G9ZPC0-F1
#
_cell.length_a   1.000
_cell.length_b   1.000
_cell.length_c   1.000
_cell.angle_alpha   90.00
_cell.angle_beta   90.00
_cell.angle_gamma   90.00
#
_symmetry.space_group_name_H-M   'P 1'
#
loop_
_entity.id
_entity.type
_entity.pdbx_description
1 polymer ?
#
loop_
_entity_poly.entity_id
_entity_poly.type
_entity_poly.pdbx_seq_one_letter_code
_entity_poly.pdbx_strand_id
1 'polypeptide(L)'
;MKKARFIYGSIWIIFFLLFLFVAGCSKKVPPKTADQVVKDVAQGLAAHQPQVLWGALPASYQKDIHGLVHDFAAKTDKELWNKSFALFNKVLLVLKTKKNLLMAGKMLNDAPIDAKKLSDNWDGVLGMAEVITKSELADLEKLKHLDVGKFLSGTGADLIKRLDALSKLEKDEKFATAFTQLKTVNTTVIQSQKDAATVKIEVPKEVSWEIAFVKVEEKWVPKSLADQWKTEIEKAKKELAEFSTTFTAEEKQRVLGVMTSIDGILDQMLAAKTVKELESTLGQALGMVLGMALGKG
;
A
#
# COMPACT_ATOMS: atom_id res chain seq x y z
N MET A 1 21.01 12.84 7.28
CA MET A 1 20.69 11.49 6.73
C MET A 1 19.65 10.67 7.51
N LYS A 2 19.44 10.85 8.83
CA LYS A 2 18.43 10.07 9.60
C LYS A 2 16.96 10.53 9.44
N LYS A 3 16.71 11.79 9.06
CA LYS A 3 15.36 12.37 8.99
C LYS A 3 14.61 12.19 7.64
N ALA A 4 15.31 11.83 6.56
CA ALA A 4 14.69 11.60 5.24
C ALA A 4 14.07 10.19 5.09
N ARG A 5 14.41 9.25 5.99
CA ARG A 5 13.82 7.90 6.03
C ARG A 5 12.36 7.90 6.49
N PHE A 6 11.89 8.96 7.15
CA PHE A 6 10.58 8.98 7.79
C PHE A 6 9.44 9.29 6.82
N ILE A 7 9.67 10.16 5.82
CA ILE A 7 8.66 10.51 4.81
C ILE A 7 8.53 9.40 3.74
N TYR A 8 9.63 8.68 3.48
CA TYR A 8 9.59 7.44 2.69
C TYR A 8 9.06 6.23 3.48
N GLY A 9 9.13 6.26 4.81
CA GLY A 9 8.70 5.16 5.69
C GLY A 9 7.18 5.01 5.79
N SER A 10 6.42 6.11 5.76
CA SER A 10 4.95 6.07 5.96
C SER A 10 4.19 5.48 4.76
N ILE A 11 4.70 5.70 3.53
CA ILE A 11 4.14 5.09 2.31
C ILE A 11 4.62 3.64 2.16
N TRP A 12 5.81 3.33 2.68
CA TRP A 12 6.29 1.95 2.75
C TRP A 12 5.48 1.08 3.70
N ILE A 13 4.93 1.56 4.82
CA ILE A 13 4.12 0.71 5.72
C ILE A 13 2.87 0.15 4.99
N ILE A 14 2.26 0.92 4.08
CA ILE A 14 1.12 0.48 3.26
C ILE A 14 1.56 -0.51 2.17
N PHE A 15 2.76 -0.33 1.59
CA PHE A 15 3.35 -1.23 0.59
C PHE A 15 4.03 -2.48 1.18
N PHE A 16 4.49 -2.42 2.44
CA PHE A 16 5.19 -3.49 3.15
C PHE A 16 4.19 -4.47 3.79
N LEU A 17 3.00 -3.99 4.16
CA LEU A 17 1.84 -4.85 4.46
C LEU A 17 1.39 -5.69 3.24
N LEU A 18 1.81 -5.30 2.03
CA LEU A 18 1.53 -6.01 0.77
C LEU A 18 2.57 -7.10 0.45
N PHE A 19 3.69 -7.18 1.17
CA PHE A 19 4.81 -8.05 0.78
C PHE A 19 5.10 -9.24 1.69
N LEU A 20 4.37 -9.46 2.79
CA LEU A 20 4.69 -10.59 3.67
C LEU A 20 3.44 -11.24 4.30
N PHE A 21 3.31 -12.52 3.98
CA PHE A 21 2.68 -13.60 4.74
C PHE A 21 1.21 -13.93 4.57
N VAL A 22 0.98 -15.22 4.79
CA VAL A 22 -0.04 -16.11 4.25
C VAL A 22 -0.88 -16.67 5.43
N ALA A 23 -2.16 -16.26 5.50
CA ALA A 23 -3.38 -17.11 5.48
C ALA A 23 -4.38 -17.42 6.62
N GLY A 24 -5.64 -16.96 6.40
CA GLY A 24 -6.93 -17.62 6.67
C GLY A 24 -7.78 -17.30 7.93
N CYS A 25 -8.93 -16.57 7.79
CA CYS A 25 -9.95 -16.35 8.85
C CYS A 25 -10.90 -17.52 9.09
N SER A 26 -11.56 -17.42 10.24
CA SER A 26 -12.51 -18.34 10.87
C SER A 26 -13.95 -18.23 10.36
N LYS A 27 -14.54 -19.38 10.05
CA LYS A 27 -15.84 -19.87 10.55
C LYS A 27 -15.64 -21.38 10.81
N LYS A 28 -16.39 -21.98 11.75
CA LYS A 28 -16.20 -23.38 12.24
C LYS A 28 -16.11 -24.38 11.08
N VAL A 29 -14.87 -24.62 10.68
CA VAL A 29 -14.38 -25.58 9.70
C VAL A 29 -13.37 -26.42 10.49
N PRO A 30 -13.22 -27.73 10.22
CA PRO A 30 -12.16 -28.53 10.82
C PRO A 30 -10.84 -27.73 10.86
N PRO A 31 -10.03 -27.84 11.92
CA PRO A 31 -8.82 -27.05 12.05
C PRO A 31 -7.97 -27.25 10.78
N LYS A 32 -7.80 -26.16 10.02
CA LYS A 32 -7.09 -26.21 8.75
C LYS A 32 -5.66 -26.65 9.01
N THR A 33 -5.09 -27.46 8.12
CA THR A 33 -3.66 -27.74 8.10
C THR A 33 -2.89 -26.52 7.56
N ALA A 34 -1.59 -26.44 7.83
CA ALA A 34 -0.76 -25.33 7.36
C ALA A 34 -0.75 -25.21 5.82
N ASP A 35 -0.82 -26.33 5.10
CA ASP A 35 -0.86 -26.34 3.63
C ASP A 35 -2.21 -25.88 3.07
N GLN A 36 -3.32 -26.24 3.72
CA GLN A 36 -4.65 -25.74 3.34
C GLN A 36 -4.74 -24.23 3.55
N VAL A 37 -4.15 -23.74 4.63
CA VAL A 37 -3.98 -22.32 4.92
C VAL A 37 -3.25 -21.63 3.75
N VAL A 38 -2.10 -22.15 3.31
CA VAL A 38 -1.38 -21.61 2.13
C VAL A 38 -2.25 -21.56 0.88
N LYS A 39 -2.95 -22.66 0.56
CA LYS A 39 -3.84 -22.74 -0.61
C LYS A 39 -4.96 -21.71 -0.55
N ASP A 40 -5.61 -21.57 0.60
CA ASP A 40 -6.74 -20.66 0.77
C ASP A 40 -6.35 -19.19 0.54
N VAL A 41 -5.14 -18.78 0.94
CA VAL A 41 -4.65 -17.43 0.61
C VAL A 41 -4.33 -17.28 -0.84
N ALA A 42 -3.60 -18.23 -1.42
CA ALA A 42 -3.22 -18.13 -2.81
C ALA A 42 -4.48 -17.99 -3.69
N GLN A 43 -5.49 -18.82 -3.41
CA GLN A 43 -6.79 -18.77 -4.09
C GLN A 43 -7.58 -17.50 -3.76
N GLY A 44 -7.62 -17.06 -2.50
CA GLY A 44 -8.33 -15.85 -2.11
C GLY A 44 -7.74 -14.59 -2.76
N LEU A 45 -6.41 -14.45 -2.76
CA LEU A 45 -5.73 -13.34 -3.45
C LEU A 45 -5.94 -13.40 -4.96
N ALA A 46 -5.87 -14.58 -5.56
CA ALA A 46 -6.19 -14.78 -6.98
C ALA A 46 -7.66 -14.47 -7.32
N ALA A 47 -8.55 -14.50 -6.33
CA ALA A 47 -9.96 -14.12 -6.41
C ALA A 47 -10.22 -12.67 -5.95
N HIS A 48 -9.17 -11.87 -5.78
CA HIS A 48 -9.23 -10.47 -5.32
C HIS A 48 -9.86 -10.29 -3.93
N GLN A 49 -9.62 -11.23 -3.01
CA GLN A 49 -10.17 -11.25 -1.66
C GLN A 49 -9.10 -11.05 -0.59
N PRO A 50 -8.42 -9.90 -0.47
CA PRO A 50 -7.29 -9.74 0.46
C PRO A 50 -7.63 -9.92 1.93
N GLN A 51 -8.90 -9.84 2.32
CA GLN A 51 -9.35 -10.15 3.67
C GLN A 51 -9.02 -11.59 4.12
N VAL A 52 -8.71 -12.50 3.19
CA VAL A 52 -8.19 -13.83 3.56
C VAL A 52 -6.87 -13.74 4.32
N LEU A 53 -6.05 -12.71 4.08
CA LEU A 53 -4.81 -12.42 4.81
C LEU A 53 -5.10 -11.93 6.22
N TRP A 54 -5.98 -10.94 6.35
CA TRP A 54 -6.41 -10.45 7.67
C TRP A 54 -6.89 -11.59 8.55
N GLY A 55 -7.67 -12.45 7.93
CA GLY A 55 -8.22 -13.58 8.58
C GLY A 55 -7.21 -14.56 9.17
N ALA A 56 -6.06 -14.67 8.51
CA ALA A 56 -4.96 -15.54 8.90
C ALA A 56 -4.53 -15.37 10.32
N LEU A 57 -4.58 -14.11 10.71
CA LEU A 57 -3.83 -13.64 11.82
C LEU A 57 -4.53 -14.14 13.10
N PRO A 58 -3.73 -14.56 14.09
CA PRO A 58 -4.18 -14.68 15.46
C PRO A 58 -4.98 -13.44 15.88
N ALA A 59 -5.92 -13.62 16.81
CA ALA A 59 -6.73 -12.51 17.31
C ALA A 59 -5.85 -11.44 17.99
N SER A 60 -4.79 -11.85 18.67
CA SER A 60 -3.78 -10.91 19.21
C SER A 60 -3.11 -10.08 18.12
N TYR A 61 -2.77 -10.70 16.98
CA TYR A 61 -2.07 -10.03 15.88
C TYR A 61 -2.98 -9.03 15.18
N GLN A 62 -4.25 -9.42 14.97
CA GLN A 62 -5.29 -8.51 14.49
C GLN A 62 -5.47 -7.31 15.43
N LYS A 63 -5.52 -7.56 16.73
CA LYS A 63 -5.64 -6.50 17.74
C LYS A 63 -4.44 -5.54 17.71
N ASP A 64 -3.22 -6.06 17.56
CA ASP A 64 -2.02 -5.23 17.45
C ASP A 64 -2.07 -4.32 16.22
N ILE A 65 -2.44 -4.84 15.05
CA ILE A 65 -2.57 -4.03 13.82
C ILE A 65 -3.68 -2.98 13.96
N HIS A 66 -4.86 -3.34 14.48
CA HIS A 66 -5.94 -2.38 14.75
C HIS A 66 -5.46 -1.26 15.67
N GLY A 67 -4.80 -1.63 16.76
CA GLY A 67 -4.22 -0.66 17.69
C GLY A 67 -3.25 0.30 17.00
N LEU A 68 -2.33 -0.20 16.18
CA LEU A 68 -1.39 0.64 15.42
C LEU A 68 -2.09 1.62 14.47
N VAL A 69 -3.10 1.15 13.71
CA VAL A 69 -3.84 2.00 12.77
C VAL A 69 -4.62 3.08 13.51
N HIS A 70 -5.33 2.71 14.59
CA HIS A 70 -6.12 3.65 15.38
C HIS A 70 -5.23 4.66 16.11
N ASP A 71 -4.11 4.21 16.68
CA ASP A 71 -3.12 5.08 17.32
C ASP A 71 -2.54 6.08 16.31
N PHE A 72 -2.24 5.64 15.09
CA PHE A 72 -1.77 6.51 14.02
C PHE A 72 -2.78 7.60 13.69
N ALA A 73 -4.04 7.22 13.50
CA ALA A 73 -5.11 8.15 13.21
C ALA A 73 -5.34 9.14 14.36
N ALA A 74 -5.26 8.67 15.61
CA ALA A 74 -5.43 9.51 16.79
C ALA A 74 -4.30 10.55 16.95
N LYS A 75 -3.08 10.17 16.55
CA LYS A 75 -1.87 11.01 16.64
C LYS A 75 -1.64 11.93 15.45
N THR A 76 -2.41 11.76 14.38
CA THR A 76 -2.26 12.56 13.17
C THR A 76 -2.96 13.90 13.32
N ASP A 77 -2.27 14.99 12.95
CA ASP A 77 -2.88 16.31 12.93
C ASP A 77 -3.94 16.41 11.82
N LYS A 78 -5.17 16.75 12.22
CA LYS A 78 -6.34 16.77 11.35
C LYS A 78 -6.20 17.76 10.19
N GLU A 79 -5.59 18.91 10.44
CA GLU A 79 -5.43 19.96 9.43
C GLU A 79 -4.43 19.51 8.36
N LEU A 80 -3.27 18.98 8.79
CA LEU A 80 -2.27 18.41 7.87
C LEU A 80 -2.84 17.24 7.06
N TRP A 81 -3.61 16.35 7.69
CA TRP A 81 -4.24 15.22 7.02
C TRP A 81 -5.22 15.69 5.94
N ASN A 82 -6.16 16.55 6.31
CA ASN A 82 -7.18 17.05 5.40
C ASN A 82 -6.55 17.81 4.23
N LYS A 83 -5.55 18.65 4.51
CA LYS A 83 -4.82 19.40 3.48
C LYS A 83 -4.05 18.48 2.55
N SER A 84 -3.48 17.39 3.05
CA SER A 84 -2.78 16.40 2.23
C SER A 84 -3.72 15.69 1.25
N PHE A 85 -4.93 15.29 1.69
CA PHE A 85 -5.93 14.67 0.81
C PHE A 85 -6.56 15.68 -0.15
N ALA A 86 -6.72 16.94 0.25
CA ALA A 86 -7.15 18.01 -0.65
C ALA A 86 -6.14 18.21 -1.79
N LEU A 87 -4.85 18.30 -1.46
CA LEU A 87 -3.77 18.37 -2.45
C LEU A 87 -3.75 17.14 -3.36
N PHE A 88 -3.86 15.94 -2.80
CA PHE A 88 -3.87 14.72 -3.58
C PHE A 88 -5.05 14.66 -4.56
N ASN A 89 -6.26 15.05 -4.12
CA ASN A 89 -7.42 15.18 -5.00
C ASN A 89 -7.19 16.22 -6.11
N LYS A 90 -6.51 17.32 -5.82
CA LYS A 90 -6.16 18.34 -6.81
C LYS A 90 -5.12 17.84 -7.81
N VAL A 91 -4.14 17.04 -7.37
CA VAL A 91 -3.22 16.31 -8.27
C VAL A 91 -4.02 15.40 -9.20
N LEU A 92 -4.97 14.62 -8.69
CA LEU A 92 -5.85 13.79 -9.54
C LEU A 92 -6.64 14.62 -10.54
N LEU A 93 -7.14 15.79 -10.13
CA LEU A 93 -7.83 16.71 -11.03
C LEU A 93 -6.91 17.24 -12.15
N VAL A 94 -5.65 17.58 -11.83
CA VAL A 94 -4.63 17.97 -12.82
C VAL A 94 -4.40 16.82 -13.79
N LEU A 95 -4.12 15.61 -13.29
CA LEU A 95 -3.84 14.44 -14.13
C LEU A 95 -5.02 14.10 -15.07
N LYS A 96 -6.26 14.25 -14.60
CA LYS A 96 -7.46 14.08 -15.43
C LYS A 96 -7.58 15.16 -16.50
N THR A 97 -7.54 16.41 -16.06
CA THR A 97 -7.86 17.58 -16.92
C THR A 97 -6.75 17.85 -17.92
N LYS A 98 -5.51 17.53 -17.57
CA LYS A 98 -4.31 17.83 -18.36
C LYS A 98 -3.71 16.61 -19.03
N LYS A 99 -4.42 15.47 -19.09
CA LYS A 99 -3.98 14.24 -19.78
C LYS A 99 -3.36 14.56 -21.13
N ASN A 100 -4.05 15.28 -22.00
CA ASN A 100 -3.58 15.55 -23.36
C ASN A 100 -2.26 16.35 -23.39
N LEU A 101 -2.11 17.33 -22.50
CA LEU A 101 -0.87 18.11 -22.39
C LEU A 101 0.27 17.28 -21.79
N LEU A 102 -0.02 16.43 -20.80
CA LEU A 102 0.95 15.52 -20.19
C LEU A 102 1.45 14.47 -21.20
N MET A 103 0.54 13.91 -22.01
CA MET A 103 0.86 12.92 -23.05
C MET A 103 1.65 13.51 -24.21
N ALA A 104 1.48 14.81 -24.49
CA ALA A 104 2.25 15.52 -25.50
C ALA A 104 3.60 16.06 -24.96
N GLY A 105 3.82 16.00 -23.64
CA GLY A 105 5.04 16.45 -22.99
C GLY A 105 6.22 15.53 -23.23
N LYS A 106 7.43 16.07 -23.09
CA LYS A 106 8.67 15.30 -23.26
C LYS A 106 8.98 14.41 -22.07
N MET A 107 8.38 14.69 -20.91
CA MET A 107 8.67 14.00 -19.65
C MET A 107 8.37 12.50 -19.68
N LEU A 108 7.37 12.05 -20.45
CA LEU A 108 7.03 10.64 -20.56
C LEU A 108 7.99 9.85 -21.47
N ASN A 109 8.79 10.53 -22.29
CA ASN A 109 9.72 9.87 -23.21
C ASN A 109 10.86 9.16 -22.47
N ASP A 110 11.21 9.64 -21.27
CA ASP A 110 12.28 9.07 -20.44
C ASP A 110 11.74 8.10 -19.37
N ALA A 111 10.42 7.86 -19.32
CA ALA A 111 9.81 6.97 -18.36
C ALA A 111 10.00 5.49 -18.76
N PRO A 112 10.25 4.56 -17.82
CA PRO A 112 10.38 3.13 -18.11
C PRO A 112 9.03 2.45 -18.48
N ILE A 113 7.99 3.24 -18.75
CA ILE A 113 6.62 2.79 -19.03
C ILE A 113 6.30 3.11 -20.48
N ASP A 114 5.66 2.18 -21.18
CA ASP A 114 5.20 2.39 -22.54
C ASP A 114 4.13 3.49 -22.59
N ALA A 115 4.49 4.64 -23.17
CA ALA A 115 3.62 5.83 -23.18
C ALA A 115 2.26 5.58 -23.85
N LYS A 116 2.21 4.71 -24.87
CA LYS A 116 0.96 4.33 -25.52
C LYS A 116 0.09 3.51 -24.57
N LYS A 117 0.64 2.46 -23.96
CA LYS A 117 -0.09 1.66 -22.97
C LYS A 117 -0.57 2.50 -21.79
N LEU A 118 0.25 3.43 -21.29
CA LEU A 118 -0.12 4.35 -20.22
C LEU A 118 -1.27 5.27 -20.64
N SER A 119 -1.22 5.84 -21.84
CA SER A 119 -2.28 6.70 -22.38
C SER A 119 -3.60 5.93 -22.52
N ASP A 120 -3.55 4.72 -23.07
CA ASP A 120 -4.70 3.83 -23.28
C ASP A 120 -5.35 3.42 -21.96
N ASN A 121 -4.57 3.31 -20.87
CA ASN A 121 -5.02 2.85 -19.56
C ASN A 121 -5.03 3.94 -18.49
N TRP A 122 -4.94 5.21 -18.88
CA TRP A 122 -4.83 6.35 -17.98
C TRP A 122 -5.94 6.39 -16.94
N ASP A 123 -7.19 6.14 -17.36
CA ASP A 123 -8.34 6.15 -16.47
C ASP A 123 -8.31 4.99 -15.46
N GLY A 124 -7.72 3.85 -15.85
CA GLY A 124 -7.47 2.73 -14.95
C GLY A 124 -6.46 3.09 -13.86
N VAL A 125 -5.36 3.76 -14.24
CA VAL A 125 -4.32 4.24 -13.31
C VAL A 125 -4.90 5.27 -12.33
N LEU A 126 -5.63 6.26 -12.85
CA LEU A 126 -6.29 7.25 -12.00
C LEU A 126 -7.37 6.63 -11.11
N GLY A 127 -8.07 5.62 -11.62
CA GLY A 127 -9.07 4.86 -10.88
C GLY A 127 -8.50 4.22 -9.62
N MET A 128 -7.26 3.74 -9.62
CA MET A 128 -6.63 3.23 -8.38
C MET A 128 -6.44 4.32 -7.33
N ALA A 129 -5.92 5.47 -7.74
CA ALA A 129 -5.68 6.59 -6.83
C ALA A 129 -7.00 7.16 -6.29
N GLU A 130 -8.07 7.14 -7.11
CA GLU A 130 -9.42 7.50 -6.67
C GLU A 130 -10.01 6.55 -5.63
N VAL A 131 -9.73 5.25 -5.71
CA VAL A 131 -10.18 4.30 -4.69
C VAL A 131 -9.61 4.71 -3.33
N ILE A 132 -8.35 5.12 -3.28
CA ILE A 132 -7.70 5.58 -2.05
C ILE A 132 -8.36 6.87 -1.55
N THR A 133 -8.55 7.87 -2.40
CA THR A 133 -9.12 9.17 -1.96
C THR A 133 -10.60 9.11 -1.61
N LYS A 134 -11.33 8.11 -2.11
CA LYS A 134 -12.74 7.88 -1.80
C LYS A 134 -12.93 6.89 -0.64
N SER A 135 -11.84 6.27 -0.17
CA SER A 135 -11.89 5.30 0.92
C SER A 135 -11.95 5.94 2.30
N GLU A 136 -12.16 5.09 3.30
CA GLU A 136 -12.07 5.42 4.72
C GLU A 136 -10.69 5.97 5.13
N LEU A 137 -9.64 5.74 4.34
CA LEU A 137 -8.31 6.29 4.60
C LEU A 137 -8.29 7.82 4.43
N ALA A 138 -9.09 8.37 3.52
CA ALA A 138 -9.10 9.81 3.26
C ALA A 138 -9.77 10.63 4.37
N ASP A 139 -10.51 9.97 5.26
CA ASP A 139 -11.27 10.59 6.35
C ASP A 139 -10.65 10.18 7.69
N LEU A 140 -10.00 11.13 8.35
CA LEU A 140 -9.28 10.85 9.59
C LEU A 140 -10.20 10.30 10.69
N GLU A 141 -11.47 10.73 10.74
CA GLU A 141 -12.41 10.24 11.75
C GLU A 141 -12.82 8.80 11.46
N LYS A 142 -13.00 8.44 10.19
CA LYS A 142 -13.22 7.03 9.80
C LYS A 142 -11.98 6.19 10.07
N LEU A 143 -10.78 6.73 9.82
CA LEU A 143 -9.53 6.02 10.03
C LEU A 143 -9.29 5.65 11.51
N LYS A 144 -9.69 6.51 12.45
CA LYS A 144 -9.64 6.24 13.91
C LYS A 144 -10.47 5.03 14.34
N HIS A 145 -11.47 4.65 13.53
CA HIS A 145 -12.37 3.54 13.81
C HIS A 145 -12.33 2.49 12.70
N LEU A 146 -11.26 2.48 11.90
CA LEU A 146 -11.15 1.59 10.75
C LEU A 146 -11.16 0.12 11.19
N ASP A 147 -12.09 -0.65 10.65
CA ASP A 147 -12.03 -2.10 10.70
C ASP A 147 -11.18 -2.58 9.50
N VAL A 148 -9.94 -2.97 9.77
CA VAL A 148 -8.99 -3.43 8.73
C VAL A 148 -9.54 -4.62 7.94
N GLY A 149 -10.28 -5.53 8.56
CA GLY A 149 -10.88 -6.68 7.87
C GLY A 149 -11.94 -6.26 6.87
N LYS A 150 -12.84 -5.34 7.27
CA LYS A 150 -13.86 -4.76 6.38
C LYS A 150 -13.22 -3.94 5.27
N PHE A 151 -12.24 -3.10 5.61
CA PHE A 151 -11.48 -2.32 4.64
C PHE A 151 -10.88 -3.20 3.55
N LEU A 152 -10.22 -4.30 3.94
CA LEU A 152 -9.63 -5.24 2.98
C LEU A 152 -10.71 -5.92 2.12
N SER A 153 -11.85 -6.29 2.71
CA SER A 153 -12.95 -6.91 1.94
C SER A 153 -13.66 -5.96 0.97
N GLY A 154 -13.59 -4.65 1.21
CA GLY A 154 -14.19 -3.61 0.37
C GLY A 154 -13.14 -2.91 -0.48
N THR A 155 -12.60 -1.81 0.04
CA THR A 155 -11.58 -0.99 -0.62
C THR A 155 -10.36 -1.81 -1.07
N GLY A 156 -9.84 -2.70 -0.22
CA GLY A 156 -8.71 -3.56 -0.57
C GLY A 156 -9.00 -4.50 -1.74
N ALA A 157 -10.19 -5.08 -1.80
CA ALA A 157 -10.62 -5.93 -2.91
C ALA A 157 -10.70 -5.16 -4.23
N ASP A 158 -11.23 -3.92 -4.23
CA ASP A 158 -11.26 -3.10 -5.43
C ASP A 158 -9.84 -2.67 -5.88
N LEU A 159 -8.95 -2.36 -4.94
CA LEU A 159 -7.54 -2.07 -5.24
C LEU A 159 -6.85 -3.26 -5.90
N ILE A 160 -6.98 -4.46 -5.34
CA ILE A 160 -6.36 -5.67 -5.91
C ILE A 160 -6.95 -5.99 -7.29
N LYS A 161 -8.26 -5.87 -7.46
CA LYS A 161 -8.91 -6.08 -8.77
C LYS A 161 -8.36 -5.14 -9.84
N ARG A 162 -8.18 -3.87 -9.51
CA ARG A 162 -7.60 -2.87 -10.43
C ARG A 162 -6.13 -3.15 -10.69
N LEU A 163 -5.38 -3.54 -9.67
CA LEU A 163 -3.98 -3.93 -9.80
C LEU A 163 -3.81 -5.13 -10.73
N ASP A 164 -4.64 -6.18 -10.62
CA ASP A 164 -4.63 -7.32 -11.55
C ASP A 164 -4.98 -6.91 -12.98
N ALA A 165 -5.92 -5.97 -13.16
CA ALA A 165 -6.23 -5.45 -14.49
C ALA A 165 -5.03 -4.71 -15.11
N LEU A 166 -4.32 -3.90 -14.31
CA LEU A 166 -3.15 -3.15 -14.77
C LEU A 166 -1.91 -4.02 -14.92
N SER A 167 -1.70 -5.03 -14.08
CA SER A 167 -0.50 -5.87 -14.15
C SER A 167 -0.41 -6.59 -15.50
N LYS A 168 -1.54 -6.94 -16.11
CA LYS A 168 -1.64 -7.54 -17.46
C LYS A 168 -1.10 -6.62 -18.58
N LEU A 169 -0.88 -5.34 -18.29
CA LEU A 169 -0.31 -4.38 -19.22
C LEU A 169 1.23 -4.37 -19.19
N GLU A 170 1.83 -4.92 -18.13
CA GLU A 170 3.28 -4.97 -17.97
C GLU A 170 3.96 -5.80 -19.06
N LYS A 171 5.20 -5.45 -19.38
CA LYS A 171 6.02 -6.22 -20.33
C LYS A 171 6.65 -7.45 -19.68
N ASP A 172 6.87 -7.39 -18.38
CA ASP A 172 7.42 -8.50 -17.60
C ASP A 172 6.31 -9.53 -17.30
N GLU A 173 6.48 -10.75 -17.83
CA GLU A 173 5.53 -11.85 -17.69
C GLU A 173 5.25 -12.21 -16.22
N LYS A 174 6.22 -12.00 -15.32
CA LYS A 174 6.02 -12.29 -13.89
C LYS A 174 4.93 -11.41 -13.29
N PHE A 175 4.94 -10.13 -13.60
CA PHE A 175 3.90 -9.20 -13.12
C PHE A 175 2.58 -9.40 -13.89
N ALA A 176 2.66 -9.63 -15.21
CA ALA A 176 1.47 -9.83 -16.04
C ALA A 176 0.67 -11.08 -15.65
N THR A 177 1.34 -12.12 -15.13
CA THR A 177 0.70 -13.39 -14.78
C THR A 177 0.60 -13.65 -13.29
N ALA A 178 1.07 -12.74 -12.42
CA ALA A 178 1.14 -12.93 -10.97
C ALA A 178 -0.15 -13.49 -10.35
N PHE A 179 -1.30 -12.87 -10.61
CA PHE A 179 -2.60 -13.33 -10.08
C PHE A 179 -3.08 -14.66 -10.66
N THR A 180 -2.67 -14.99 -11.89
CA THR A 180 -2.95 -16.29 -12.51
C THR A 180 -2.06 -17.38 -11.92
N GLN A 181 -0.79 -17.09 -11.67
CA GLN A 181 0.16 -18.01 -11.03
C GLN A 181 -0.24 -18.34 -9.59
N LEU A 182 -0.88 -17.42 -8.86
CA LEU A 182 -1.43 -17.72 -7.54
C LEU A 182 -2.47 -18.86 -7.57
N LYS A 183 -3.19 -19.05 -8.68
CA LYS A 183 -4.16 -20.15 -8.84
C LYS A 183 -3.48 -21.52 -9.02
N THR A 184 -2.20 -21.52 -9.37
CA THR A 184 -1.44 -22.73 -9.70
C THR A 184 -0.50 -23.15 -8.57
N VAL A 185 -0.56 -22.47 -7.42
CA VAL A 185 0.20 -22.83 -6.22
C VAL A 185 -0.19 -24.23 -5.76
N ASN A 186 0.81 -25.11 -5.73
CA ASN A 186 0.74 -26.43 -5.14
C ASN A 186 1.48 -26.44 -3.80
N THR A 187 1.02 -27.28 -2.89
CA THR A 187 1.61 -27.41 -1.57
C THR A 187 1.82 -28.86 -1.21
N THR A 188 2.99 -29.17 -0.65
CA THR A 188 3.33 -30.49 -0.12
C THR A 188 3.72 -30.36 1.33
N VAL A 189 3.06 -31.10 2.23
CA VAL A 189 3.45 -31.14 3.65
C VAL A 189 4.69 -32.02 3.79
N ILE A 190 5.82 -31.40 4.14
CA ILE A 190 7.09 -32.12 4.35
C ILE A 190 7.12 -32.70 5.76
N GLN A 191 6.67 -31.91 6.73
CA GLN A 191 6.65 -32.29 8.13
C GLN A 191 5.39 -31.73 8.78
N SER A 192 4.74 -32.52 9.63
CA SER A 192 3.60 -32.06 10.41
C SER A 192 3.66 -32.63 11.82
N GLN A 193 3.55 -31.73 12.79
CA GLN A 193 3.43 -32.00 14.21
C GLN A 193 2.19 -31.24 14.72
N LYS A 194 1.82 -31.45 15.99
CA LYS A 194 0.61 -30.85 16.58
C LYS A 194 0.53 -29.32 16.38
N ASP A 195 1.65 -28.63 16.60
CA ASP A 195 1.73 -27.17 16.64
C ASP A 195 2.84 -26.59 15.73
N ALA A 196 3.44 -27.43 14.87
CA ALA A 196 4.46 -27.03 13.90
C ALA A 196 4.31 -27.83 12.59
N ALA A 197 4.55 -27.19 11.45
CA ALA A 197 4.52 -27.86 10.15
C ALA A 197 5.52 -27.21 9.18
N THR A 198 6.07 -27.99 8.26
CA THR A 198 6.86 -27.47 7.14
C THR A 198 6.13 -27.77 5.85
N VAL A 199 5.84 -26.74 5.07
CA VAL A 199 5.11 -26.82 3.82
C VAL A 199 6.03 -26.39 2.69
N LYS A 200 6.23 -27.29 1.72
CA LYS A 200 6.81 -26.95 0.43
C LYS A 200 5.75 -26.24 -0.41
N ILE A 201 6.11 -25.11 -0.99
CA ILE A 201 5.28 -24.33 -1.90
C ILE A 201 5.90 -24.43 -3.30
N GLU A 202 5.08 -24.80 -4.26
CA GLU A 202 5.49 -25.04 -5.64
C GLU A 202 4.63 -24.18 -6.57
N VAL A 203 5.27 -23.28 -7.30
CA VAL A 203 4.65 -22.49 -8.37
C VAL A 203 5.22 -22.98 -9.69
N PRO A 204 4.39 -23.41 -10.66
CA PRO A 204 4.87 -23.88 -11.96
C PRO A 204 5.80 -22.87 -12.63
N LYS A 205 6.95 -23.36 -13.13
CA LYS A 205 8.03 -22.58 -13.78
C LYS A 205 8.78 -21.62 -12.86
N GLU A 206 8.55 -21.67 -11.56
CA GLU A 206 9.30 -20.92 -10.55
C GLU A 206 10.04 -21.88 -9.62
N VAL A 207 10.96 -21.33 -8.82
CA VAL A 207 11.67 -22.09 -7.80
C VAL A 207 10.69 -22.49 -6.70
N SER A 208 10.73 -23.73 -6.24
CA SER A 208 10.00 -24.16 -5.05
C SER A 208 10.73 -23.76 -3.78
N TRP A 209 10.00 -23.40 -2.73
CA TRP A 209 10.59 -23.06 -1.43
C TRP A 209 9.82 -23.72 -0.29
N GLU A 210 10.46 -23.81 0.87
CA GLU A 210 9.85 -24.37 2.08
C GLU A 210 9.58 -23.27 3.08
N ILE A 211 8.41 -23.32 3.72
CA ILE A 211 8.04 -22.43 4.80
C ILE A 211 7.72 -23.27 6.04
N ALA A 212 8.42 -22.98 7.13
CA ALA A 212 8.05 -23.48 8.45
C ALA A 212 6.89 -22.65 9.01
N PHE A 213 5.92 -23.33 9.60
CA PHE A 213 4.74 -22.78 10.25
C PHE A 213 4.70 -23.24 11.71
N VAL A 214 4.16 -22.37 12.56
CA VAL A 214 3.84 -22.66 13.95
C VAL A 214 2.40 -22.25 14.22
N LYS A 215 1.75 -22.92 15.17
CA LYS A 215 0.39 -22.56 15.58
C LYS A 215 0.43 -21.47 16.67
N VAL A 216 -0.26 -20.37 16.42
CA VAL A 216 -0.47 -19.26 17.38
C VAL A 216 -1.97 -19.03 17.48
N GLU A 217 -2.56 -19.21 18.66
CA GLU A 217 -4.02 -19.05 18.89
C GLU A 217 -4.88 -19.84 17.88
N GLU A 218 -4.54 -21.12 17.65
CA GLU A 218 -5.20 -21.99 16.67
C GLU A 218 -5.08 -21.56 15.19
N LYS A 219 -4.21 -20.59 14.89
CA LYS A 219 -3.87 -20.16 13.52
C LYS A 219 -2.48 -20.61 13.13
N TRP A 220 -2.34 -21.11 11.90
CA TRP A 220 -1.02 -21.40 11.34
C TRP A 220 -0.40 -20.10 10.85
N VAL A 221 0.75 -19.77 11.43
CA VAL A 221 1.52 -18.57 11.10
C VAL A 221 2.91 -19.00 10.66
N PRO A 222 3.46 -18.41 9.59
CA PRO A 222 4.86 -18.61 9.22
C PRO A 222 5.77 -18.35 10.42
N LYS A 223 6.67 -19.29 10.72
CA LYS A 223 7.53 -19.25 11.90
C LYS A 223 8.35 -17.96 11.96
N SER A 224 8.89 -17.52 10.83
CA SER A 224 9.63 -16.26 10.72
C SER A 224 8.78 -15.04 11.13
N LEU A 225 7.49 -15.02 10.76
CA LEU A 225 6.58 -13.97 11.20
C LEU A 225 6.31 -14.08 12.70
N ALA A 226 6.03 -15.28 13.21
CA ALA A 226 5.74 -15.48 14.62
C ALA A 226 6.92 -15.09 15.53
N ASP A 227 8.14 -15.45 15.13
CA ASP A 227 9.37 -15.17 15.88
C ASP A 227 9.67 -13.65 15.92
N GLN A 228 9.30 -12.90 14.88
CA GLN A 228 9.58 -11.47 14.76
C GLN A 228 8.42 -10.57 15.18
N TRP A 229 7.20 -11.11 15.32
CA TRP A 229 5.98 -10.33 15.50
C TRP A 229 6.09 -9.31 16.63
N LYS A 230 6.44 -9.79 17.83
CA LYS A 230 6.52 -8.94 19.02
C LYS A 230 7.51 -7.79 18.84
N THR A 231 8.71 -8.10 18.33
CA THR A 231 9.77 -7.11 18.09
C THR A 231 9.34 -6.05 17.08
N GLU A 232 8.74 -6.45 15.97
CA GLU A 232 8.30 -5.51 14.93
C GLU A 232 7.10 -4.68 15.39
N ILE A 233 6.16 -5.24 16.17
CA ILE A 233 5.07 -4.47 16.77
C ILE A 233 5.58 -3.45 17.79
N GLU A 234 6.52 -3.83 18.66
CA GLU A 234 7.12 -2.91 19.63
C GLU A 234 7.88 -1.77 18.94
N LYS A 235 8.63 -2.11 17.88
CA LYS A 235 9.31 -1.13 17.04
C LYS A 235 8.33 -0.19 16.34
N ALA A 236 7.26 -0.72 15.74
CA ALA A 236 6.22 0.10 15.11
C ALA A 236 5.55 1.04 16.12
N LYS A 237 5.23 0.55 17.32
CA LYS A 237 4.67 1.38 18.41
C LYS A 237 5.64 2.50 18.82
N LYS A 238 6.94 2.20 18.89
CA LYS A 238 7.99 3.19 19.19
C LYS A 238 8.11 4.25 18.09
N GLU A 239 8.23 3.83 16.83
CA GLU A 239 8.28 4.75 15.68
C GLU A 239 7.04 5.64 15.62
N LEU A 240 5.87 5.09 15.97
CA LEU A 240 4.62 5.84 16.04
C LEU A 240 4.58 6.83 17.22
N ALA A 241 5.18 6.50 18.36
CA ALA A 241 5.33 7.44 19.47
C ALA A 241 6.25 8.61 19.09
N GLU A 242 7.34 8.33 18.38
CA GLU A 242 8.23 9.36 17.84
C GLU A 242 7.50 10.23 16.80
N PHE A 243 6.69 9.63 15.92
CA PHE A 243 5.83 10.35 14.96
C PHE A 243 4.95 11.41 15.63
N SER A 244 4.24 11.05 16.72
CA SER A 244 3.36 12.00 17.44
C SER A 244 4.06 13.22 18.02
N THR A 245 5.38 13.17 18.19
CA THR A 245 6.18 14.27 18.76
C THR A 245 6.86 15.14 17.69
N THR A 246 6.61 14.86 16.41
CA THR A 246 7.49 15.33 15.31
C THR A 246 7.26 16.78 14.88
N PHE A 247 6.13 17.40 15.18
CA PHE A 247 5.86 18.78 14.75
C PHE A 247 5.72 19.74 15.93
N THR A 248 6.72 20.60 16.09
CA THR A 248 6.51 21.88 16.80
C THR A 248 5.48 22.73 16.05
N ALA A 249 4.89 23.73 16.72
CA ALA A 249 3.96 24.66 16.08
C ALA A 249 4.60 25.37 14.86
N GLU A 250 5.88 25.75 14.96
CA GLU A 250 6.63 26.36 13.86
C GLU A 250 6.83 25.41 12.68
N GLU A 251 7.17 24.15 12.94
CA GLU A 251 7.32 23.14 11.89
C GLU A 251 5.99 22.83 11.21
N LYS A 252 4.90 22.77 11.98
CA LYS A 252 3.55 22.64 11.42
C LYS A 252 3.24 23.80 10.48
N GLN A 253 3.45 25.05 10.91
CA GLN A 253 3.20 26.22 10.07
C GLN A 253 4.06 26.24 8.80
N ARG A 254 5.33 25.83 8.92
CA ARG A 254 6.22 25.68 7.75
C ARG A 254 5.68 24.67 6.75
N VAL A 255 5.23 23.49 7.20
CA VAL A 255 4.66 22.46 6.33
C VAL A 255 3.35 22.94 5.70
N LEU A 256 2.48 23.57 6.47
CA LEU A 256 1.23 24.15 5.94
C LEU A 256 1.50 25.19 4.86
N GLY A 257 2.50 26.06 5.07
CA GLY A 257 2.95 27.07 4.11
C GLY A 257 3.43 26.43 2.80
N VAL A 258 4.30 25.42 2.88
CA VAL A 258 4.72 24.63 1.70
C VAL A 258 3.52 24.03 0.98
N MET A 259 2.62 23.38 1.71
CA MET A 259 1.42 22.78 1.13
C MET A 259 0.56 23.84 0.41
N THR A 260 0.55 25.10 0.87
CA THR A 260 -0.19 26.19 0.23
C THR A 260 0.49 26.63 -1.06
N SER A 261 1.82 26.71 -1.06
CA SER A 261 2.59 26.98 -2.27
C SER A 261 2.37 25.89 -3.34
N ILE A 262 2.38 24.61 -2.95
CA ILE A 262 2.07 23.50 -3.86
C ILE A 262 0.63 23.62 -4.37
N ASP A 263 -0.33 23.96 -3.50
CA ASP A 263 -1.72 24.17 -3.91
C ASP A 263 -1.84 25.23 -5.02
N GLY A 264 -1.15 26.36 -4.87
CA GLY A 264 -1.11 27.41 -5.88
C GLY A 264 -0.40 26.99 -7.18
N ILE A 265 0.64 26.17 -7.11
CA ILE A 265 1.27 25.59 -8.32
C ILE A 265 0.29 24.66 -9.04
N LEU A 266 -0.48 23.85 -8.31
CA LEU A 266 -1.51 22.99 -8.91
C LEU A 266 -2.62 23.81 -9.59
N ASP A 267 -2.99 24.98 -9.07
CA ASP A 267 -3.90 25.90 -9.76
C ASP A 267 -3.31 26.40 -11.09
N GLN A 268 -2.02 26.73 -11.11
CA GLN A 268 -1.34 27.13 -12.35
C GLN A 268 -1.30 25.98 -13.36
N MET A 269 -1.06 24.74 -12.90
CA MET A 269 -1.14 23.56 -13.76
C MET A 269 -2.55 23.38 -14.34
N LEU A 270 -3.60 23.60 -13.55
CA LEU A 270 -4.99 23.56 -14.02
C LEU A 270 -5.32 24.70 -14.99
N ALA A 271 -4.68 25.86 -14.84
CA ALA A 271 -4.85 26.99 -15.75
C ALA A 271 -4.03 26.85 -17.04
N ALA A 272 -2.96 26.03 -17.05
CA ALA A 272 -2.06 25.86 -18.18
C ALA A 272 -2.81 25.42 -19.45
N LYS A 273 -2.57 26.14 -20.55
CA LYS A 273 -3.17 25.89 -21.86
C LYS A 273 -2.21 25.21 -22.83
N THR A 274 -0.91 25.26 -22.54
CA THR A 274 0.14 24.70 -23.39
C THR A 274 1.02 23.71 -22.64
N VAL A 275 1.68 22.81 -23.40
CA VAL A 275 2.67 21.86 -22.85
C VAL A 275 3.79 22.59 -22.13
N LYS A 276 4.30 23.70 -22.70
CA LYS A 276 5.39 24.49 -22.12
C LYS A 276 5.01 25.11 -20.76
N GLU A 277 3.80 25.65 -20.63
CA GLU A 277 3.30 26.18 -19.36
C GLU A 277 3.18 25.08 -18.30
N LEU A 278 2.66 23.91 -18.69
CA LEU A 278 2.52 22.77 -17.79
C LEU A 278 3.87 22.21 -17.35
N GLU A 279 4.82 22.02 -18.27
CA GLU A 279 6.16 21.54 -17.94
C GLU A 279 6.93 22.54 -17.07
N SER A 280 6.76 23.84 -17.28
CA SER A 280 7.37 24.88 -16.44
C SER A 280 6.84 24.83 -15.00
N THR A 281 5.52 24.75 -14.83
CA THR A 281 4.88 24.65 -13.49
C THR A 281 5.23 23.34 -12.80
N LEU A 282 5.33 22.23 -13.54
CA LEU A 282 5.78 20.94 -13.02
C LEU A 282 7.24 20.97 -12.58
N GLY A 283 8.12 21.59 -13.36
CA GLY A 283 9.51 21.80 -12.98
C GLY A 283 9.66 22.61 -11.68
N GLN A 284 8.83 23.64 -11.49
CA GLN A 284 8.79 24.41 -10.24
C GLN A 284 8.35 23.56 -9.05
N ALA A 285 7.29 22.76 -9.21
CA ALA A 285 6.82 21.84 -8.18
C ALA A 285 7.92 20.82 -7.78
N LEU A 286 8.54 20.18 -8.77
CA LEU A 286 9.63 19.23 -8.54
C LEU A 286 10.84 19.89 -7.88
N GLY A 287 11.23 21.09 -8.32
CA GLY A 287 12.31 21.86 -7.72
C GLY A 287 12.05 22.19 -6.26
N MET A 288 10.81 22.56 -5.90
CA MET A 288 10.41 22.81 -4.51
C MET A 288 10.47 21.53 -3.66
N VAL A 289 9.94 20.41 -4.17
CA VAL A 289 9.96 19.11 -3.48
C VAL A 289 11.40 18.61 -3.27
N LEU A 290 12.24 18.69 -4.31
CA LEU A 290 13.65 18.32 -4.22
C LEU A 290 14.43 19.26 -3.29
N GLY A 291 14.15 20.57 -3.34
CA GLY A 291 14.73 21.55 -2.42
C GLY A 291 14.41 21.24 -0.96
N MET A 292 13.21 20.75 -0.65
CA MET A 292 12.87 20.29 0.70
C MET A 292 13.53 18.97 1.08
N ALA A 293 13.67 18.05 0.14
CA ALA A 293 14.35 16.77 0.36
C ALA A 293 15.85 16.96 0.64
N LEU A 294 16.48 17.91 -0.05
CA LEU A 294 17.91 18.22 0.06
C LEU A 294 18.22 19.27 1.14
N GLY A 295 17.30 20.20 1.41
CA GLY A 295 17.43 21.26 2.42
C GLY A 295 17.27 20.78 3.87
N LYS A 296 17.10 19.47 4.08
CA LYS A 296 17.25 18.81 5.40
C LYS A 296 18.64 18.16 5.50
N GLY A 297 19.66 19.01 5.44
CA GLY A 297 20.98 18.79 6.04
C GLY A 297 20.96 19.27 7.48
#